data_AF-A0A848UQW7-F1
#
_entry.id   AF-A0A848UQW7-F1
#
_cell.length_a   1.000
_cell.length_b   1.000
_cell.length_c   1.000
_cell.angle_alpha   90.00
_cell.angle_beta   90.00
_cell.angle_gamma   90.00
#
_symmetry.space_group_name_H-M   'P 1'
#
loop_
_entity.id
_entity.type
_entity.pdbx_description
1 polymer ?
#
loop_
_entity_poly.entity_id
_entity_poly.type
_entity_poly.pdbx_seq_one_letter_code
_entity_poly.pdbx_strand_id
1 'polypeptide(L)'
;MFKYINKQIMAFKDIFKDDNDVNEKNVIGFLSFAVMVLFAAADLITGYFGKDLVVQEFIYNSFVFVTLGCFGIAGLEKFAKKGE
;
A
#
# COMPACT_ATOMS: atom_id res chain seq x y z
N MET A 1 -6.48 9.26 -24.94
CA MET A 1 -6.99 8.86 -23.61
C MET A 1 -6.79 7.37 -23.33
N PHE A 2 -7.33 6.46 -24.16
CA PHE A 2 -7.11 5.00 -24.03
C PHE A 2 -5.63 4.56 -24.00
N LYS A 3 -4.77 5.22 -24.79
CA LYS A 3 -3.32 4.93 -24.84
C LYS A 3 -2.59 5.20 -23.51
N TYR A 4 -3.07 6.19 -22.73
CA TYR A 4 -2.49 6.52 -21.42
C TYR A 4 -2.95 5.55 -20.33
N ILE A 5 -4.21 5.12 -20.38
CA ILE A 5 -4.76 4.09 -19.49
C ILE A 5 -4.03 2.75 -19.74
N ASN A 6 -3.82 2.37 -21.01
CA ASN A 6 -3.03 1.18 -21.34
C ASN A 6 -1.56 1.28 -20.88
N LYS A 7 -0.96 2.47 -20.89
CA LYS A 7 0.39 2.68 -20.34
C LYS A 7 0.44 2.50 -18.82
N GLN A 8 -0.57 3.01 -18.11
CA GLN A 8 -0.70 2.83 -16.65
C GLN A 8 -0.93 1.36 -16.28
N ILE A 9 -1.75 0.64 -17.05
CA ILE A 9 -1.97 -0.80 -16.88
C ILE A 9 -0.69 -1.61 -17.15
N MET A 10 0.08 -1.24 -18.18
CA MET A 10 1.37 -1.88 -18.48
C MET A 10 2.40 -1.63 -17.36
N ALA A 11 2.44 -0.42 -16.80
CA ALA A 11 3.27 -0.09 -15.64
C ALA A 11 2.83 -0.81 -14.36
N PHE A 12 1.52 -0.99 -14.15
CA PHE A 12 1.00 -1.80 -13.04
C PHE A 12 1.38 -3.28 -13.20
N LYS A 13 1.41 -3.79 -14.44
CA LYS A 13 1.89 -5.15 -14.75
C LYS A 13 3.40 -5.30 -14.58
N ASP A 14 4.17 -4.24 -14.81
CA ASP A 14 5.63 -4.22 -14.60
C ASP A 14 6.00 -4.26 -13.10
N ILE A 15 5.13 -3.79 -12.19
CA ILE A 15 5.28 -3.99 -10.73
C ILE A 15 5.25 -5.48 -10.34
N PHE A 16 4.64 -6.33 -11.17
CA PHE A 16 4.52 -7.78 -10.95
C PHE A 16 5.48 -8.62 -11.83
N LYS A 17 6.43 -8.01 -12.54
CA LYS A 17 7.48 -8.77 -13.24
C LYS A 17 8.56 -9.20 -12.26
N ASP A 18 8.99 -10.46 -12.40
CA ASP A 18 9.98 -11.18 -11.58
C ASP A 18 11.40 -10.58 -11.65
N ASP A 19 11.63 -9.60 -12.53
CA ASP A 19 12.88 -8.84 -12.59
C ASP A 19 12.90 -7.80 -11.46
N ASN A 20 13.79 -8.06 -10.50
CA ASN A 20 14.01 -7.46 -9.19
C ASN A 20 14.37 -5.95 -9.18
N ASP A 21 13.84 -5.13 -10.08
CA ASP A 21 14.10 -3.67 -10.15
C ASP A 21 13.19 -2.88 -9.19
N VAL A 22 12.00 -3.42 -8.89
CA VAL A 22 11.05 -2.81 -7.96
C VAL A 22 11.02 -3.60 -6.66
N ASN A 23 11.26 -2.94 -5.52
CA ASN A 23 11.13 -3.59 -4.21
C ASN A 23 9.65 -3.87 -3.94
N GLU A 24 9.19 -5.06 -4.30
CA GLU A 24 7.80 -5.54 -4.17
C GLU A 24 7.25 -5.29 -2.75
N LYS A 25 8.09 -5.44 -1.73
CA LYS A 25 7.73 -5.20 -0.33
C LYS A 25 7.36 -3.73 -0.10
N ASN A 26 8.12 -2.79 -0.68
CA ASN A 26 7.76 -1.37 -0.61
C ASN A 26 6.45 -1.07 -1.34
N VAL A 27 6.20 -1.73 -2.48
CA VAL A 27 4.98 -1.48 -3.26
C VAL A 27 3.74 -2.02 -2.56
N ILE A 28 3.79 -3.25 -2.05
CA ILE A 28 2.70 -3.85 -1.28
C ILE A 28 2.47 -3.05 0.01
N GLY A 29 3.53 -2.67 0.71
CA GLY A 29 3.44 -1.81 1.90
C GLY A 29 2.80 -0.45 1.59
N PHE A 30 3.16 0.17 0.47
CA PHE A 30 2.60 1.44 0.04
C PHE A 30 1.12 1.34 -0.36
N LEU A 31 0.74 0.29 -1.09
CA LEU A 31 -0.66 0.06 -1.46
C LEU A 31 -1.53 -0.19 -0.24
N SER A 32 -1.06 -0.98 0.72
CA SER A 32 -1.73 -1.21 2.00
C SER A 32 -1.93 0.10 2.77
N PHE A 33 -0.88 0.93 2.85
CA PHE A 33 -0.96 2.25 3.47
C PHE A 33 -1.94 3.19 2.75
N ALA A 34 -1.93 3.21 1.41
CA ALA A 34 -2.83 4.04 0.62
C ALA A 34 -4.30 3.68 0.87
N VAL A 35 -4.63 2.39 0.95
CA VAL A 35 -5.98 1.93 1.30
C VAL A 35 -6.38 2.39 2.70
N MET A 36 -5.49 2.30 3.70
CA MET A 36 -5.75 2.82 5.05
C MET A 36 -6.03 4.33 5.06
N VAL A 37 -5.26 5.12 4.30
CA VAL A 37 -5.48 6.58 4.19
C VAL A 37 -6.84 6.89 3.55
N LEU A 38 -7.23 6.13 2.52
CA LEU A 38 -8.55 6.26 1.90
C LEU A 38 -9.68 5.93 2.88
N PHE A 39 -9.52 4.87 3.68
CA PHE A 39 -10.49 4.53 4.72
C PHE A 39 -10.60 5.61 5.79
N ALA A 40 -9.48 6.16 6.26
CA ALA A 40 -9.49 7.26 7.22
C ALA A 40 -10.14 8.52 6.63
N ALA A 41 -9.86 8.84 5.37
CA ALA A 41 -10.52 9.95 4.68
C ALA A 41 -12.03 9.72 4.54
N ALA A 42 -12.44 8.50 4.17
CA ALA A 42 -13.85 8.14 4.08
C ALA A 42 -14.54 8.24 5.45
N ASP A 43 -13.92 7.75 6.52
CA ASP A 43 -14.43 7.83 7.89
C ASP A 43 -14.64 9.29 8.35
N LEU A 44 -13.67 10.17 8.10
CA LEU A 44 -13.79 11.60 8.38
C LEU A 44 -14.94 12.25 7.60
N ILE A 45 -15.09 11.89 6.32
CA ILE A 45 -16.17 12.39 5.48
C ILE A 45 -17.52 11.90 6.03
N THR A 46 -17.68 10.61 6.32
CA THR A 46 -18.93 10.04 6.81
C THR A 46 -19.29 10.55 8.21
N GLY A 47 -18.29 10.73 9.08
CA GLY A 47 -18.44 11.40 10.37
C GLY A 47 -18.96 12.84 10.23
N TYR A 48 -18.50 13.58 9.22
CA TYR A 48 -19.04 14.90 8.91
C TYR A 48 -20.50 14.86 8.42
N PHE A 49 -20.91 13.79 7.75
CA PHE A 49 -22.30 13.54 7.34
C PHE A 49 -23.16 12.87 8.44
N GLY A 50 -22.64 12.68 9.65
CA GLY A 50 -23.36 12.11 10.78
C GLY A 50 -23.67 10.62 10.65
N LYS A 51 -22.94 9.90 9.79
CA LYS A 51 -23.00 8.44 9.68
C LYS A 51 -21.65 7.88 10.10
N ASP A 52 -21.61 7.20 11.23
CA ASP A 52 -20.38 6.53 11.65
C ASP A 52 -20.08 5.36 10.70
N LEU A 53 -18.87 5.34 10.16
CA LEU A 53 -18.41 4.22 9.38
C LEU A 53 -17.94 3.14 10.36
N VAL A 54 -18.66 2.01 10.43
CA VAL A 54 -18.25 0.89 11.28
C VAL A 54 -17.07 0.18 10.62
N VAL A 55 -15.87 0.66 10.94
CA VAL A 55 -14.62 0.01 10.52
C VAL A 55 -14.32 -1.13 11.49
N GLN A 56 -14.22 -2.36 10.99
CA GLN A 56 -13.79 -3.47 11.84
C GLN A 56 -12.31 -3.34 12.18
N GLU A 57 -12.01 -3.28 13.48
CA GLU A 57 -10.65 -3.28 14.03
C GLU A 57 -9.81 -4.43 13.47
N PHE A 58 -10.37 -5.62 13.28
CA PHE A 58 -9.65 -6.74 12.68
C PHE A 58 -9.13 -6.43 11.26
N ILE A 59 -9.96 -5.81 10.43
CA ILE A 59 -9.60 -5.43 9.06
C ILE A 59 -8.54 -4.32 9.12
N TYR A 60 -8.79 -3.28 9.91
CA TYR A 60 -7.84 -2.17 10.07
C TYR A 60 -6.47 -2.65 10.57
N ASN A 61 -6.44 -3.45 11.63
CA ASN A 61 -5.21 -4.02 12.18
C ASN A 61 -4.49 -4.91 11.18
N SER A 62 -5.21 -5.67 10.35
CA SER A 62 -4.60 -6.49 9.29
C SER A 62 -3.82 -5.62 8.29
N PHE A 63 -4.40 -4.50 7.84
CA PHE A 63 -3.69 -3.55 6.97
C PHE A 63 -2.51 -2.89 7.67
N VAL A 64 -2.63 -2.57 8.97
CA VAL A 64 -1.52 -2.03 9.77
C VAL A 64 -0.37 -3.03 9.83
N PHE A 65 -0.62 -4.30 10.15
CA PHE A 65 0.40 -5.35 10.20
C PHE A 65 1.08 -5.56 8.85
N VAL A 66 0.32 -5.58 7.75
CA VAL A 66 0.88 -5.70 6.40
C VAL A 66 1.78 -4.50 6.09
N THR A 67 1.30 -3.28 6.34
CA THR A 67 2.07 -2.04 6.09
C THR A 67 3.39 -2.03 6.88
N LEU A 68 3.33 -2.31 8.19
CA LEU A 68 4.50 -2.33 9.05
C LEU A 68 5.46 -3.48 8.73
N GLY A 69 4.93 -4.67 8.43
CA GLY A 69 5.73 -5.84 8.05
C GLY A 69 6.49 -5.60 6.75
N CYS A 70 5.79 -5.09 5.72
CA CYS A 70 6.37 -4.78 4.42
C CYS A 70 7.47 -3.71 4.51
N PHE A 71 7.21 -2.59 5.20
CA PHE A 71 8.22 -1.54 5.38
C PHE A 71 9.36 -1.95 6.32
N GLY A 72 9.07 -2.77 7.33
CA GLY A 72 10.09 -3.32 8.23
C GLY A 72 11.09 -4.20 7.49
N ILE A 73 10.61 -5.17 6.71
CA ILE A 73 11.48 -6.08 5.93
C ILE A 73 12.24 -5.29 4.86
N ALA A 74 11.58 -4.40 4.13
CA ALA A 74 12.24 -3.59 3.11
C ALA A 74 13.30 -2.65 3.70
N GLY A 75 13.04 -2.09 4.88
CA GLY A 75 14.02 -1.30 5.63
C GLY A 75 15.22 -2.15 6.02
N LEU A 76 14.99 -3.30 6.66
CA LEU A 76 16.05 -4.22 7.07
C LEU A 76 16.90 -4.71 5.89
N GLU A 77 16.30 -5.06 4.76
CA GLU A 77 17.04 -5.45 3.55
C GLU A 77 17.95 -4.33 3.03
N LYS A 78 17.49 -3.08 3.08
CA LYS A 78 18.27 -1.91 2.66
C LYS A 78 19.42 -1.63 3.62
N PHE A 79 19.24 -1.87 4.91
CA PHE A 79 20.31 -1.73 5.92
C PHE A 79 21.31 -2.88 5.87
N ALA A 80 20.85 -4.13 5.71
CA ALA A 80 21.70 -5.31 5.61
C ALA A 80 22.63 -5.26 4.37
N LYS A 81 22.11 -4.81 3.22
CA LYS A 81 22.92 -4.61 2.00
C LYS A 81 23.95 -3.48 2.09
N LYS A 82 23.88 -2.62 3.13
CA LYS A 82 24.85 -1.53 3.34
C LYS A 82 26.01 -1.95 4.27
N GLY A 83 26.00 -3.18 4.78
CA GLY A 83 26.99 -3.73 5.71
C GLY A 83 28.11 -4.55 5.08
N GLU A 84 28.10 -4.77 3.76
CA GLU A 84 29.21 -5.28 2.95
C GLU A 84 29.81 -4.14 2.11
#